data_AF-A0A090VKY1-F1
#
_entry.id   AF-A0A090VKY1-F1
#
_cell.length_a   1.000
_cell.length_b   1.000
_cell.length_c   1.000
_cell.angle_alpha   90.00
_cell.angle_beta   90.00
_cell.angle_gamma   90.00
#
_symmetry.space_group_name_H-M   'P 1'
#
loop_
_entity.id
_entity.type
_entity.pdbx_description
1 polymer ?
#
loop_
_entity_poly.entity_id
_entity_poly.type
_entity_poly.pdbx_seq_one_letter_code
_entity_poly.pdbx_strand_id
1 'polypeptide(L)' 'MRPLLTLNEKEKFLNMAADNGFYLFLEHDAYNEIITVKHTEKGVRLENILTAEEVFN' A
#
# COMPACT_ATOMS: atom_id res chain seq x y z
N MET A 1 -1.45 23.61 7.05
CA MET A 1 -1.17 22.39 6.28
C MET A 1 0.35 22.26 6.12
N ARG A 2 1.03 21.39 6.88
CA ARG A 2 2.48 21.15 6.76
C ARG A 2 2.70 19.96 5.81
N PRO A 3 3.04 20.18 4.53
CA PRO A 3 3.05 19.12 3.51
C PRO A 3 4.22 18.13 3.68
N LEU A 4 5.21 18.47 4.51
CA LEU A 4 6.47 17.73 4.64
C LEU A 4 6.46 16.69 5.77
N LEU A 5 5.58 16.80 6.76
CA LEU A 5 5.53 15.85 7.88
C LEU A 5 4.89 14.51 7.47
N THR A 6 4.02 14.54 6.46
CA THR A 6 3.24 13.38 5.98
C THR A 6 4.02 12.45 5.05
N LEU A 7 5.14 12.90 4.45
CA LEU A 7 5.95 12.11 3.52
C LEU A 7 6.75 11.01 4.24
N ASN A 8 7.41 11.34 5.35
CA ASN A 8 8.21 10.36 6.09
C ASN A 8 7.35 9.30 6.79
N GLU A 9 6.17 9.67 7.30
CA GLU A 9 5.24 8.71 7.90
C GLU A 9 4.67 7.76 6.85
N LYS A 10 4.31 8.30 5.69
CA LYS A 10 3.84 7.50 4.55
C LYS A 10 4.92 6.55 4.06
N GLU A 11 6.16 7.01 3.95
CA GLU A 11 7.27 6.16 3.55
C GLU A 11 7.49 5.02 4.56
N LYS A 12 7.55 5.31 5.87
CA LYS A 12 7.68 4.28 6.90
C LYS A 12 6.52 3.29 6.89
N PHE A 13 5.29 3.79 6.73
CA PHE A 13 4.10 2.96 6.63
C PHE A 13 4.14 2.04 5.42
N LEU A 14 4.51 2.56 4.25
CA LEU A 14 4.64 1.76 3.02
C LEU A 14 5.78 0.73 3.14
N ASN A 15 6.91 1.07 3.77
CA ASN A 15 7.99 0.11 4.02
C ASN A 15 7.54 -0.99 4.98
N MET A 16 6.89 -0.63 6.08
CA MET A 16 6.32 -1.60 7.01
C MET A 16 5.26 -2.49 6.33
N ALA A 17 4.46 -1.90 5.44
CA ALA A 17 3.50 -2.62 4.62
C ALA A 17 4.18 -3.66 3.71
N ALA A 18 5.26 -3.27 3.05
CA ALA A 18 6.06 -4.16 2.21
C ALA A 18 6.82 -5.23 3.00
N ASP A 19 7.31 -4.91 4.20
CA ASP A 19 8.06 -5.83 5.06
C ASP A 19 7.19 -6.94 5.65
N ASN A 20 5.96 -6.60 6.05
CA ASN A 20 5.04 -7.53 6.71
C ASN A 20 3.95 -8.07 5.77
N GLY A 21 3.94 -7.66 4.51
CA GLY A 21 2.91 -8.05 3.54
C GLY A 21 1.51 -7.53 3.88
N PHE A 22 1.40 -6.29 4.36
CA PHE A 22 0.09 -5.70 4.65
C PHE A 22 -0.71 -5.46 3.37
N TYR A 23 -2.00 -5.75 3.47
CA TYR A 23 -3.02 -5.39 2.49
C TYR A 23 -3.52 -3.98 2.77
N LEU A 24 -3.30 -3.06 1.83
CA LEU A 24 -3.72 -1.67 1.94
C LEU A 24 -5.08 -1.50 1.27
N PHE A 25 -6.10 -1.12 2.04
CA PHE A 25 -7.43 -0.85 1.51
C PHE A 25 -7.57 0.60 1.02
N LEU A 26 -8.04 0.81 -0.21
CA LEU A 26 -8.27 2.12 -0.81
C LEU A 26 -9.78 2.38 -0.95
N GLU A 27 -10.33 3.14 -0.01
CA GLU A 27 -11.79 3.37 0.14
C GLU A 27 -12.47 4.13 -1.04
N HIS A 28 -11.70 4.69 -1.98
CA HIS A 28 -12.20 5.58 -3.03
C HIS A 28 -12.36 4.93 -4.42
N ASP A 29 -11.92 3.69 -4.62
CA ASP A 29 -11.89 3.04 -5.94
C ASP A 29 -12.69 1.73 -5.90
N ALA A 30 -13.88 1.72 -6.51
CA ALA A 30 -14.85 0.63 -6.42
C ALA A 30 -14.42 -0.71 -7.04
N TYR A 31 -13.24 -0.74 -7.69
CA TYR A 31 -12.71 -1.91 -8.38
C TYR A 31 -11.32 -2.33 -7.89
N ASN A 32 -10.58 -1.45 -7.23
CA ASN A 32 -9.20 -1.66 -6.79
C ASN A 32 -9.10 -1.44 -5.28
N GLU A 33 -9.92 -2.19 -4.55
CA GLU A 33 -10.16 -2.00 -3.14
C GLU A 33 -8.93 -2.33 -2.28
N ILE A 34 -8.09 -3.28 -2.71
CA ILE A 34 -6.94 -3.74 -1.94
C ILE A 34 -5.68 -3.70 -2.81
N ILE A 35 -4.57 -3.20 -2.27
CA ILE A 35 -3.26 -3.28 -2.92
C ILE A 35 -2.23 -3.88 -1.98
N THR A 36 -1.24 -4.57 -2.54
CA THR A 36 0.01 -4.91 -1.85
C THR A 36 1.15 -4.09 -2.40
N VAL A 37 2.16 -3.89 -1.56
CA VAL A 37 3.37 -3.17 -1.94
C VAL A 37 4.58 -4.02 -1.62
N LYS A 38 5.66 -3.85 -2.38
CA LYS A 38 6.93 -4.55 -2.19
C LYS A 38 8.12 -3.62 -2.22
N HIS A 39 9.21 -4.07 -1.62
CA HIS A 39 10.50 -3.40 -1.72
C HIS A 39 11.11 -3.60 -3.10
N THR A 40 11.64 -2.51 -3.65
CA THR A 40 12.43 -2.51 -4.88
C THR A 40 13.71 -1.73 -4.66
N GLU A 41 14.67 -1.82 -5.58
CA GLU A 41 15.95 -1.09 -5.51
C GLU A 41 15.78 0.44 -5.46
N LYS A 42 14.60 0.96 -5.81
CA LYS A 42 14.26 2.38 -5.77
C LYS A 42 13.22 2.74 -4.69
N GLY A 43 13.01 1.85 -3.71
CA GLY A 43 12.05 2.01 -2.62
C GLY A 43 10.78 1.17 -2.81
N VAL A 44 9.74 1.47 -2.02
CA VAL A 44 8.48 0.71 -2.03
C VAL A 44 7.66 1.01 -3.28
N ARG A 45 7.21 -0.04 -3.98
CA ARG A 45 6.36 0.04 -5.16
C ARG A 45 5.14 -0.85 -5.02
N LEU A 46 4.06 -0.48 -5.72
CA LEU A 46 2.88 -1.33 -5.85
C LEU A 46 3.29 -2.66 -6.48
N GLU A 47 2.85 -3.75 -5.85
CA GLU A 47 3.13 -5.10 -6.31
C GLU A 47 1.92 -5.68 -7.02
N ASN A 48 0.82 -5.86 -6.30
CA ASN A 48 -0.42 -6.40 -6.84
C ASN A 48 -1.59 -5.49 -6.45
N ILE A 49 -2.60 -5.49 -7.31
CA ILE A 49 -3.91 -4.96 -7.02
C ILE A 49 -4.81 -6.17 -6.86
N LEU A 50 -5.43 -6.28 -5.70
CA LEU A 50 -6.27 -7.39 -5.32
C LEU A 50 -7.70 -6.88 -5.17
N THR A 51 -8.62 -7.74 -5.56
CA THR A 51 -10.03 -7.53 -5.29
C THR A 51 -10.41 -8.21 -3.97
N ALA A 52 -11.48 -7.74 -3.31
CA ALA A 52 -12.01 -8.43 -2.13
C ALA A 52 -12.28 -9.92 -2.42
N GLU A 53 -12.73 -10.24 -3.63
CA GLU A 53 -12.97 -11.62 -4.05
C GLU A 53 -11.71 -12.50 -4.05
N GLU A 54 -10.53 -11.93 -4.32
CA GLU A 54 -9.25 -12.67 -4.26
C GLU A 54 -8.70 -12.82 -2.83
N VAL A 55 -9.11 -11.96 -1.90
CA VAL A 55 -8.64 -12.01 -0.50
C VAL A 55 -9.57 -12.84 0.39
N PHE A 56 -10.87 -12.91 0.06
CA PHE A 56 -11.89 -13.59 0.86
C PHE A 56 -12.35 -14.95 0.29
N ASN A 57 -11.85 -15.41 -0.86
CA ASN A 57 -12.00 -16.80 -1.36
C ASN A 57 -10.89 -17.72 -0.84
#